data_AF-X1CGV1-F1
#
_entry.id   AF-X1CGV1-F1
#
_cell.length_a   1.000
_cell.length_b   1.000
_cell.length_c   1.000
_cell.angle_alpha   90.00
_cell.angle_beta   90.00
_cell.angle_gamma   90.00
#
_symmetry.space_group_name_H-M   'P 1'
#
loop_
_entity.id
_entity.type
_entity.pdbx_description
1 polymer ?
#
loop_
_entity_poly.entity_id
_entity_poly.type
_entity_poly.pdbx_seq_one_letter_code
_entity_poly.pdbx_strand_id
1 'polypeptide(L)' 'NTSSSYGKPFIETFKEVDYKFYDIDPGLFAPALYTVNNSKTGKTISAGAINNDLLKLSYGLS' A
#
# COMPACT_ATOMS: atom_id res chain seq x y z
N ASN A 1 -1.20 -5.11 1.10
CA ASN A 1 -0.77 -5.02 2.52
C ASN A 1 0.36 -6.01 2.85
N THR A 2 1.26 -6.30 1.91
CA THR A 2 2.30 -7.36 2.07
C THR A 2 3.73 -6.82 2.21
N SER A 3 3.98 -5.57 1.81
CA SER A 3 5.24 -4.88 2.12
C SER A 3 5.43 -4.76 3.62
N SER A 4 6.66 -4.95 4.11
CA SER A 4 7.00 -4.77 5.53
C SER A 4 6.86 -3.31 5.99
N SER A 5 6.87 -2.35 5.06
CA SER A 5 6.69 -0.92 5.34
C SER A 5 5.22 -0.48 5.35
N TYR A 6 4.27 -1.38 5.10
CA TYR A 6 2.83 -1.07 5.13
C TYR A 6 2.33 -0.90 6.56
N GLY A 7 1.43 0.07 6.78
CA GLY A 7 0.72 0.24 8.06
C GLY A 7 0.72 1.65 8.63
N LYS A 8 1.42 2.59 7.99
CA LYS A 8 1.51 4.00 8.42
C LYS A 8 1.46 4.96 7.22
N PRO A 9 1.13 6.25 7.43
CA PRO A 9 1.12 7.24 6.37
C PRO A 9 2.49 7.30 5.67
N PHE A 10 2.49 7.45 4.34
CA PHE A 10 3.74 7.41 3.56
C PHE A 10 4.78 8.44 4.05
N ILE A 11 4.33 9.59 4.56
CA ILE A 11 5.21 10.62 5.12
C ILE A 11 6.04 10.13 6.31
N GLU A 12 5.53 9.20 7.12
CA GLU A 12 6.28 8.61 8.23
C GLU A 12 7.37 7.68 7.71
N THR A 13 7.04 6.82 6.74
CA THR A 13 8.03 5.97 6.06
C THR A 13 9.13 6.81 5.40
N PHE A 14 8.75 7.90 4.72
CA PHE A 14 9.72 8.74 4.03
C PHE A 14 10.64 9.51 4.99
N LYS A 15 10.13 9.92 6.15
CA LYS A 15 10.91 10.53 7.23
C LYS A 15 11.92 9.56 7.86
N GLU A 16 11.53 8.30 8.08
CA GLU A 16 12.40 7.29 8.70
C GLU A 16 13.66 6.99 7.89
N VAL A 17 13.58 7.12 6.56
CA VAL A 17 14.71 6.95 5.65
C VAL A 17 15.39 8.27 5.30
N ASP A 18 15.22 9.32 6.11
CA ASP A 18 15.80 10.65 5.89
C ASP A 18 15.51 11.18 4.47
N TYR A 19 14.28 10.98 4.02
CA TYR A 19 13.78 11.40 2.71
C TYR A 19 14.56 10.81 1.51
N LYS A 20 15.26 9.68 1.70
CA LYS A 20 15.93 8.94 0.64
C LYS A 20 14.97 7.96 -0.01
N PHE A 21 14.37 8.37 -1.13
CA PHE A 21 13.33 7.59 -1.79
C PHE A 21 13.74 6.14 -2.14
N TYR A 22 14.99 5.95 -2.56
CA TYR A 22 15.52 4.63 -2.94
C TYR A 22 15.78 3.69 -1.76
N ASP A 23 15.73 4.19 -0.53
CA ASP A 23 15.89 3.39 0.67
C ASP A 23 14.54 2.81 1.15
N ILE A 24 13.42 3.14 0.48
CA ILE A 24 12.09 2.59 0.74
C ILE A 24 11.92 1.25 0.01
N ASP A 25 11.30 0.27 0.67
CA ASP A 25 10.88 -0.99 0.04
C ASP A 25 10.04 -0.69 -1.23
N PRO A 26 10.53 -1.07 -2.44
CA PRO A 26 9.80 -0.83 -3.68
C PRO A 26 8.41 -1.48 -3.69
N GLY A 27 8.23 -2.56 -2.93
CA GLY A 27 6.94 -3.25 -2.77
C GLY A 27 5.87 -2.42 -2.06
N LEU A 28 6.25 -1.30 -1.42
CA LEU A 28 5.31 -0.36 -0.81
C LEU A 28 4.51 0.42 -1.86
N PHE A 29 5.07 0.66 -3.03
CA PHE A 29 4.43 1.39 -4.13
C PHE A 29 3.47 0.49 -4.92
N ALA A 30 2.41 0.06 -4.25
CA ALA A 30 1.41 -0.86 -4.77
C ALA A 30 -0.02 -0.35 -4.48
N PRO A 31 -1.02 -0.75 -5.27
CA PRO A 31 -2.42 -0.45 -4.95
C PRO A 31 -2.85 -1.10 -3.64
N ALA A 32 -3.82 -0.49 -2.95
CA ALA A 32 -4.37 -1.02 -1.70
C ALA A 32 -5.10 -2.36 -1.89
N LEU A 33 -5.84 -2.48 -2.99
CA LEU A 33 -6.59 -3.65 -3.43
C LEU A 33 -6.42 -3.78 -4.96
N TYR A 34 -6.20 -4.99 -5.45
CA TYR A 34 -6.27 -5.30 -6.87
C TYR A 34 -7.10 -6.56 -7.11
N THR A 35 -7.67 -6.64 -8.31
CA THR A 35 -8.39 -7.81 -8.81
C THR A 35 -7.79 -8.24 -10.14
N VAL A 36 -7.40 -9.50 -10.24
CA VAL A 36 -6.83 -10.09 -11.47
C VAL A 36 -7.85 -11.06 -12.06
N ASN A 37 -8.19 -10.86 -13.32
CA ASN A 37 -9.01 -11.76 -14.12
C ASN A 37 -8.11 -12.53 -15.09
N ASN A 38 -8.08 -13.85 -14.98
CA ASN A 38 -7.33 -14.70 -15.88
C ASN A 38 -8.20 -15.10 -17.08
N SER A 39 -7.96 -14.50 -18.24
CA SER A 39 -8.74 -14.74 -19.46
C SER A 39 -8.65 -16.17 -20.00
N LYS A 40 -7.60 -16.93 -19.67
CA LYS A 40 -7.41 -18.32 -20.12
C LYS A 40 -8.19 -19.32 -19.27
N THR A 41 -8.33 -19.06 -17.97
CA THR A 41 -8.95 -20.01 -17.02
C THR A 41 -10.31 -19.54 -16.51
N GLY A 42 -10.69 -18.29 -16.78
CA GLY A 42 -11.91 -17.67 -16.24
C GLY A 42 -11.86 -17.38 -14.74
N LYS A 43 -10.75 -17.66 -14.06
CA LYS A 43 -10.61 -17.43 -12.61
C LYS A 43 -10.35 -15.95 -12.32
N THR A 44 -10.97 -15.47 -11.24
CA THR A 44 -10.76 -14.13 -10.69
C THR A 44 -10.23 -14.24 -9.28
N ILE A 45 -9.19 -13.47 -8.97
CA ILE A 45 -8.64 -13.36 -7.62
C ILE A 45 -8.59 -11.88 -7.22
N SER A 46 -8.84 -11.60 -5.94
CA SER A 46 -8.68 -10.27 -5.36
C SER A 46 -7.73 -10.37 -4.17
N ALA A 47 -6.84 -9.40 -4.02
CA ALA A 47 -5.88 -9.36 -2.93
C ALA A 47 -5.62 -7.93 -2.46
N GLY A 48 -5.48 -7.77 -1.14
CA GLY A 48 -5.39 -6.48 -0.47
C GLY A 48 -6.71 -6.03 0.14
N ALA A 49 -6.74 -4.79 0.64
CA ALA A 49 -7.90 -4.19 1.28
C ALA A 49 -7.74 -2.66 1.29
N ILE A 50 -8.86 -1.94 1.22
CA ILE A 50 -8.88 -0.50 1.45
C ILE A 50 -8.77 -0.25 2.95
N ASN A 51 -7.80 0.57 3.35
CA ASN A 51 -7.58 0.94 4.76
C ASN A 51 -8.07 2.37 5.00
N ASN A 52 -9.36 2.51 5.36
CA ASN A 52 -10.00 3.80 5.58
C ASN A 52 -9.42 4.53 6.80
N ASP A 53 -9.06 3.79 7.86
CA ASP A 53 -8.50 4.39 9.08
C ASP A 53 -7.12 4.99 8.81
N LEU A 54 -6.29 4.29 8.05
CA LEU A 54 -4.99 4.80 7.61
C LEU A 54 -5.12 6.01 6.66
N LEU A 55 -6.13 5.98 5.77
CA LEU A 55 -6.41 7.10 4.88
C LEU A 55 -6.82 8.36 5.65
N LYS A 56 -7.73 8.20 6.62
CA LYS A 56 -8.17 9.26 7.54
C LYS A 56 -6.99 9.86 8.30
N LEU A 57 -6.16 9.01 8.90
CA LEU A 57 -4.92 9.42 9.57
C LEU A 57 -4.01 10.21 8.63
N SER A 58 -3.79 9.73 7.39
CA SER A 58 -2.95 10.42 6.41
C SER A 58 -3.50 11.79 5.99
N TYR A 59 -4.81 11.99 6.06
CA TYR A 59 -5.48 13.24 5.67
C TYR A 59 -5.75 14.17 6.87
N GLY A 60 -5.35 13.77 8.08
CA GLY A 60 -5.61 14.54 9.31
C GLY A 60 -7.08 14.59 9.70
N LEU A 61 -7.88 13.61 9.26
CA LEU A 61 -9.28 13.46 9.61
C LEU A 61 -9.36 12.44 10.75
N SER A 62 -9.70 12.88 11.96
CA SER A 62 -9.90 11.98 13.11
C SER A 62 -11.20 11.20 13.01
#